data_AF-A0A2E1VG60-F1
#
_entry.id   AF-A0A2E1VG60-F1
#
_cell.length_a   1.000
_cell.length_b   1.000
_cell.length_c   1.000
_cell.angle_alpha   90.00
_cell.angle_beta   90.00
_cell.angle_gamma   90.00
#
_symmetry.space_group_name_H-M   'P 1'
#
loop_
_entity.id
_entity.type
_entity.pdbx_description
1 polymer ?
#
loop_
_entity_poly.entity_id
_entity_poly.type
_entity_poly.pdbx_seq_one_letter_code
_entity_poly.pdbx_strand_id
1 'polypeptide(L)'
;MLAILRLFFLAVATFLGGLLISFVSPLKLFSPTQKLSYQLAAGIAGFWADFMRWLLTTIRTDYVITGDRLDPRGTYLILANHQSWIDIMMVMVVLGKGTTLPRFFMKWELVYMPVINICAWVLDFPIMRRYTQEDIKDRPELKNRDFDYAHEVLSRNPERQCVVVNYAEGTRFTPEKHRKNRSPYKHLLKPKVGGPQLALDCLRGRLDGIVDITLAYPGAKVSVWRLMAGRVPKVMIHVERIRLPDGLEKTPETLTELKAFRGWINSIWAKKDARIDQMINDTQVNDRTSP
;
A
#
# COMPACT_ATOMS: atom_id res chain seq x y z
N MET A 1 2.78 -8.79 -28.89
CA MET A 1 4.00 -9.55 -28.55
C MET A 1 4.72 -8.99 -27.33
N LEU A 2 5.21 -7.73 -27.34
CA LEU A 2 5.95 -7.14 -26.21
C LEU A 2 5.18 -7.14 -24.87
N ALA A 3 3.88 -6.85 -24.87
CA ALA A 3 3.06 -6.87 -23.65
C ALA A 3 3.03 -8.24 -22.97
N ILE A 4 2.90 -9.30 -23.79
CA ILE A 4 2.88 -10.70 -23.33
C ILE A 4 4.24 -11.05 -22.75
N LEU A 5 5.32 -10.68 -23.44
CA LEU A 5 6.68 -10.93 -22.99
C LEU A 5 6.98 -10.24 -21.64
N ARG A 6 6.58 -8.97 -21.47
CA ARG A 6 6.73 -8.26 -20.19
C ARG A 6 5.94 -8.93 -19.07
N LEU A 7 4.70 -9.33 -19.32
CA LEU A 7 3.89 -10.06 -18.34
C LEU A 7 4.47 -11.42 -18.00
N PHE A 8 4.98 -12.14 -19.00
CA PHE A 8 5.67 -13.41 -18.81
C PHE A 8 6.89 -13.21 -17.90
N PHE A 9 7.75 -12.24 -18.19
CA PHE A 9 8.90 -11.94 -17.34
C PHE A 9 8.52 -11.53 -15.92
N LEU A 10 7.49 -10.67 -15.77
CA LEU A 10 6.99 -10.31 -14.44
C LEU A 10 6.46 -11.52 -13.67
N ALA A 11 5.72 -12.41 -14.34
CA ALA A 11 5.18 -13.62 -13.74
C ALA A 11 6.31 -14.59 -13.33
N VAL A 12 7.28 -14.84 -14.22
CA VAL A 12 8.45 -15.68 -13.94
C VAL A 12 9.27 -15.11 -12.78
N ALA A 13 9.56 -13.81 -12.78
CA ALA A 13 10.29 -13.18 -11.68
C ALA A 13 9.53 -13.27 -10.35
N THR A 14 8.20 -13.11 -10.36
CA THR A 14 7.35 -13.25 -9.18
C THR A 14 7.34 -14.68 -8.65
N PHE A 15 7.18 -15.66 -9.55
CA PHE A 15 7.20 -17.08 -9.19
C PHE A 15 8.56 -17.50 -8.64
N LEU A 16 9.66 -17.14 -9.33
CA LEU A 16 11.01 -17.46 -8.90
C LEU A 16 11.35 -16.80 -7.55
N GLY A 17 10.99 -15.52 -7.37
CA GLY A 17 11.18 -14.82 -6.10
C GLY A 17 10.44 -15.52 -4.96
N GLY A 18 9.17 -15.89 -5.17
CA GLY A 18 8.40 -16.64 -4.19
C GLY A 18 8.99 -18.03 -3.88
N LEU A 19 9.45 -18.74 -4.91
CA LEU A 19 10.10 -20.05 -4.78
C LEU A 19 11.39 -19.95 -3.94
N LEU A 20 12.25 -18.98 -4.24
CA LEU A 20 13.47 -18.71 -3.48
C LEU A 20 13.16 -18.33 -2.02
N ILE A 21 12.13 -17.51 -1.80
CA ILE A 21 11.66 -17.18 -0.45
C ILE A 21 11.22 -18.45 0.31
N SER A 22 10.54 -19.37 -0.37
CA SER A 22 10.09 -20.64 0.22
C SER A 22 11.24 -21.56 0.64
N PHE A 23 12.41 -21.48 -0.03
CA PHE A 23 13.60 -22.22 0.39
C PHE A 23 14.26 -21.65 1.64
N VAL A 24 14.20 -20.32 1.85
CA VAL A 24 14.80 -19.67 3.04
C VAL A 24 13.82 -19.55 4.21
N SER A 25 12.51 -19.73 3.99
CA SER A 25 11.48 -19.60 5.03
C SER A 25 11.57 -20.62 6.18
N PRO A 26 12.00 -21.89 6.01
CA PRO A 26 12.13 -22.83 7.13
C PRO A 26 13.09 -22.36 8.22
N LEU A 27 14.09 -21.54 7.87
CA LEU A 27 14.99 -20.90 8.84
C LEU A 27 14.24 -20.01 9.86
N LYS A 28 13.02 -19.55 9.56
CA LYS A 28 12.21 -18.78 10.51
C LYS A 28 11.59 -19.64 11.62
N LEU A 29 11.57 -20.96 11.47
CA LEU A 29 11.07 -21.88 12.51
C LEU A 29 11.98 -21.97 13.73
N PHE A 30 13.27 -21.67 13.58
CA PHE A 30 14.25 -21.72 14.67
C PHE A 30 14.65 -20.30 15.10
N SER A 31 14.46 -19.97 16.39
CA SER A 31 14.78 -18.64 16.94
C SER A 31 16.15 -18.07 16.51
N PRO A 32 17.26 -18.83 16.53
CA PRO A 32 18.58 -18.29 16.16
C PRO A 32 18.67 -17.80 14.70
N THR A 33 17.88 -18.38 13.80
CA THR A 33 17.94 -18.13 12.35
C THR A 33 16.81 -17.25 11.82
N GLN A 34 15.89 -16.78 12.67
CA GLN A 34 14.77 -15.92 12.27
C GLN A 34 15.22 -14.62 11.59
N LYS A 35 16.25 -13.97 12.13
CA LYS A 35 16.83 -12.74 11.55
C LYS A 35 17.42 -12.99 10.17
N LEU A 36 18.18 -14.07 10.02
CA LEU A 36 18.77 -14.47 8.75
C LEU A 36 17.70 -14.80 7.70
N SER A 37 16.69 -15.59 8.08
CA SER A 37 15.56 -15.93 7.20
C SER A 37 14.87 -14.68 6.65
N TYR A 38 14.55 -13.73 7.53
CA TYR A 38 13.96 -12.45 7.12
C TYR A 38 14.89 -11.66 6.19
N GLN A 39 16.17 -11.52 6.52
CA GLN A 39 17.13 -10.75 5.72
C GLN A 39 17.28 -11.32 4.30
N LEU A 40 17.39 -12.65 4.18
CA LEU A 40 17.44 -13.32 2.88
C LEU A 40 16.14 -13.12 2.09
N ALA A 41 14.99 -13.33 2.72
CA ALA A 41 13.70 -13.14 2.09
C ALA A 41 13.48 -11.69 1.65
N ALA A 42 13.85 -10.71 2.49
CA ALA A 42 13.76 -9.29 2.19
C ALA A 42 14.71 -8.89 1.05
N GLY A 43 15.92 -9.47 1.00
CA GLY A 43 16.85 -9.29 -0.12
C GLY A 43 16.29 -9.81 -1.44
N ILE A 44 15.70 -11.01 -1.44
CA ILE A 44 15.04 -11.58 -2.63
C ILE A 44 13.87 -10.71 -3.08
N ALA A 45 13.01 -10.27 -2.14
CA ALA A 45 11.90 -9.38 -2.43
C ALA A 45 12.37 -8.01 -2.97
N GLY A 46 13.49 -7.49 -2.44
CA GLY A 46 14.13 -6.26 -2.92
C GLY A 46 14.62 -6.39 -4.35
N PHE A 47 15.26 -7.50 -4.70
CA PHE A 47 15.69 -7.79 -6.07
C PHE A 47 14.49 -7.92 -7.03
N TRP A 48 13.42 -8.60 -6.61
CA TRP A 48 12.18 -8.65 -7.39
C TRP A 48 11.58 -7.25 -7.61
N ALA A 49 11.59 -6.39 -6.59
CA ALA A 49 11.09 -5.02 -6.70
C ALA A 49 11.97 -4.16 -7.64
N ASP A 50 13.30 -4.34 -7.60
CA ASP A 50 14.23 -3.71 -8.54
C ASP A 50 13.98 -4.16 -9.98
N PHE A 51 13.78 -5.45 -10.20
CA PHE A 51 13.43 -6.00 -11.51
C PHE A 51 12.09 -5.44 -12.02
N MET A 52 11.07 -5.37 -11.15
CA MET A 52 9.78 -4.79 -11.49
C MET A 52 9.91 -3.32 -11.89
N ARG A 53 10.67 -2.52 -11.14
CA ARG A 53 10.96 -1.11 -11.48
C ARG A 53 11.65 -0.98 -12.83
N TRP A 54 12.69 -1.79 -13.08
CA TRP A 54 13.36 -1.83 -14.38
C TRP A 54 12.40 -2.20 -15.50
N LEU A 55 11.54 -3.20 -15.29
CA LEU A 55 10.55 -3.60 -16.29
C LEU A 55 9.61 -2.44 -16.65
N LEU A 56 9.20 -1.64 -15.66
CA LEU A 56 8.37 -0.44 -15.88
C LEU A 56 9.06 0.62 -16.75
N THR A 57 10.39 0.78 -16.67
CA THR A 57 11.12 1.72 -17.53
C THR A 57 11.13 1.30 -19.00
N THR A 58 10.81 0.03 -19.29
CA THR A 58 10.67 -0.46 -20.68
C THR A 58 9.32 -0.12 -21.29
N ILE A 59 8.35 0.35 -20.50
CA ILE A 59 6.98 0.61 -20.93
C ILE A 59 6.87 2.07 -21.38
N ARG A 60 6.20 2.30 -22.52
CA ARG A 60 5.85 3.64 -22.98
C ARG A 60 4.69 4.19 -22.14
N THR A 61 5.04 4.76 -21.00
CA THR A 61 4.16 5.45 -20.06
C THR A 61 4.90 6.68 -19.56
N ASP A 62 4.25 7.84 -19.57
CA ASP A 62 4.77 9.04 -18.95
C ASP A 62 4.56 8.99 -17.44
N TYR A 63 5.64 9.03 -16.66
CA TYR A 63 5.60 8.98 -15.20
C TYR A 63 5.89 10.36 -14.63
N VAL A 64 4.87 11.02 -14.08
CA VAL A 64 4.98 12.34 -13.46
C VAL A 64 4.96 12.18 -11.95
N ILE A 65 6.12 12.35 -11.30
CA ILE A 65 6.26 12.26 -9.85
C ILE A 65 6.57 13.65 -9.29
N THR A 66 5.75 14.12 -8.35
CA THR A 66 5.88 15.45 -7.74
C THR A 66 5.84 15.39 -6.22
N GLY A 67 6.29 16.45 -5.56
CA GLY A 67 6.30 16.56 -4.10
C GLY A 67 7.57 16.00 -3.46
N ASP A 68 7.43 15.45 -2.26
CA ASP A 68 8.55 15.07 -1.41
C ASP A 68 9.31 13.84 -1.91
N ARG A 69 10.63 13.87 -1.72
CA ARG A 69 11.47 12.67 -1.85
C ARG A 69 11.53 11.94 -0.50
N LEU A 70 11.27 10.63 -0.54
CA LEU A 70 11.35 9.76 0.63
C LEU A 70 12.76 9.20 0.74
N ASP A 71 13.24 9.00 1.96
CA ASP A 71 14.45 8.21 2.19
C ASP A 71 14.09 6.74 2.03
N PRO A 72 14.67 5.98 1.09
CA PRO A 72 14.38 4.55 0.95
C PRO A 72 14.63 3.76 2.24
N ARG A 73 15.43 4.29 3.17
CA ARG A 73 15.74 3.64 4.45
C ARG A 73 14.81 4.04 5.60
N GLY A 74 13.78 4.83 5.34
CA GLY A 74 12.84 5.29 6.36
C GLY A 74 11.72 4.30 6.71
N THR A 75 11.17 4.47 7.90
CA THR A 75 9.97 3.82 8.43
C THR A 75 8.78 4.74 8.25
N TYR A 76 7.83 4.35 7.40
CA TYR A 76 6.72 5.22 6.99
C TYR A 76 5.36 4.54 7.14
N LEU A 77 4.37 5.34 7.54
CA LEU A 77 2.96 5.06 7.31
C LEU A 77 2.52 5.79 6.05
N ILE A 78 2.22 5.05 4.99
CA ILE A 78 1.71 5.60 3.73
C ILE A 78 0.19 5.54 3.70
N LEU A 79 -0.46 6.66 3.44
CA LEU A 79 -1.89 6.76 3.16
C LEU A 79 -2.08 7.00 1.66
N ALA A 80 -2.68 6.03 0.96
CA ALA A 80 -2.87 6.10 -0.49
C ALA A 80 -4.32 5.86 -0.89
N ASN A 81 -4.77 6.52 -1.97
CA ASN A 81 -6.01 6.14 -2.63
C ASN A 81 -5.84 4.85 -3.43
N HIS A 82 -6.94 4.14 -3.70
CA HIS A 82 -6.88 2.82 -4.33
C HIS A 82 -7.76 2.75 -5.58
N GLN A 83 -7.15 2.68 -6.76
CA GLN A 83 -7.83 2.57 -8.05
C GLN A 83 -7.55 1.24 -8.75
N SER A 84 -6.34 0.67 -8.62
CA SER A 84 -5.94 -0.52 -9.36
C SER A 84 -4.90 -1.37 -8.62
N TRP A 85 -4.59 -2.54 -9.19
CA TRP A 85 -3.45 -3.34 -8.73
C TRP A 85 -2.11 -2.68 -9.02
N ILE A 86 -2.05 -1.80 -10.04
CA ILE A 86 -0.80 -1.10 -10.38
C ILE A 86 -0.39 -0.09 -9.31
N ASP A 87 -1.31 0.33 -8.44
CA ASP A 87 -1.05 1.29 -7.36
C ASP A 87 0.12 0.83 -6.47
N ILE A 88 0.18 -0.47 -6.16
CA ILE A 88 1.25 -1.07 -5.37
C ILE A 88 2.60 -0.90 -6.08
N MET A 89 2.62 -1.09 -7.40
CA MET A 89 3.82 -0.87 -8.21
C MET A 89 4.24 0.60 -8.20
N MET A 90 3.29 1.54 -8.23
CA MET A 90 3.56 2.98 -8.18
C MET A 90 4.12 3.41 -6.83
N VAL A 91 3.57 2.90 -5.72
CA VAL A 91 4.13 3.14 -4.39
C VAL A 91 5.56 2.58 -4.28
N MET A 92 5.83 1.40 -4.84
CA MET A 92 7.18 0.84 -4.89
C MET A 92 8.17 1.63 -5.79
N VAL A 93 7.67 2.34 -6.80
CA VAL A 93 8.48 3.28 -7.60
C VAL A 93 8.85 4.50 -6.76
N VAL A 94 7.87 5.10 -6.05
CA VAL A 94 8.10 6.26 -5.17
C VAL A 94 9.08 5.96 -4.04
N LEU A 95 8.94 4.80 -3.40
CA LEU A 95 9.83 4.38 -2.31
C LEU A 95 11.28 4.12 -2.77
N GLY A 96 11.47 3.84 -4.07
CA GLY A 96 12.78 3.71 -4.68
C GLY A 96 13.56 2.43 -4.33
N LYS A 97 14.80 2.38 -4.81
CA LYS A 97 15.73 1.26 -4.58
C LYS A 97 16.27 1.32 -3.16
N GLY A 98 16.36 0.17 -2.50
CA GLY A 98 16.83 0.06 -1.11
C GLY A 98 15.73 0.14 -0.05
N THR A 99 14.48 0.40 -0.46
CA THR A 99 13.33 0.28 0.46
C THR A 99 13.06 -1.16 0.85
N THR A 100 12.68 -1.36 2.11
CA THR A 100 12.00 -2.60 2.51
C THR A 100 10.71 -2.76 1.70
N LEU A 101 10.32 -4.00 1.42
CA LEU A 101 9.06 -4.27 0.72
C LEU A 101 7.89 -3.66 1.54
N PRO A 102 7.03 -2.83 0.92
CA PRO A 102 5.92 -2.22 1.63
C PRO A 102 4.93 -3.29 2.08
N ARG A 103 4.59 -3.26 3.36
CA ARG A 103 3.61 -4.13 3.99
C ARG A 103 2.23 -3.53 3.81
N PHE A 104 1.24 -4.38 3.58
CA PHE A 104 -0.16 -4.00 3.54
C PHE A 104 -0.98 -4.96 4.38
N PHE A 105 -2.14 -4.50 4.84
CA PHE A 105 -3.11 -5.33 5.55
C PHE A 105 -3.75 -6.35 4.61
N MET A 106 -3.10 -7.50 4.50
CA MET A 106 -3.42 -8.56 3.55
C MET A 106 -4.76 -9.21 3.92
N LYS A 107 -5.58 -9.48 2.91
CA LYS A 107 -6.82 -10.22 3.08
C LYS A 107 -6.53 -11.69 3.38
N TRP A 108 -7.27 -12.29 4.31
CA TRP A 108 -7.15 -13.70 4.66
C TRP A 108 -7.28 -14.63 3.45
N GLU A 109 -8.14 -14.33 2.49
CA GLU A 109 -8.34 -15.16 1.29
C GLU A 109 -7.06 -15.31 0.45
N LEU A 110 -6.10 -14.39 0.57
CA LEU A 110 -4.82 -14.46 -0.13
C LEU A 110 -3.88 -15.52 0.44
N VAL A 111 -4.12 -16.04 1.65
CA VAL A 111 -3.28 -17.13 2.20
C VAL A 111 -3.45 -18.44 1.44
N TYR A 112 -4.54 -18.61 0.71
CA TYR A 112 -4.79 -19.79 -0.13
C TYR A 112 -4.09 -19.72 -1.48
N MET A 113 -3.51 -18.57 -1.84
CA MET A 113 -2.69 -18.47 -3.04
C MET A 113 -1.33 -19.12 -2.80
N PRO A 114 -0.84 -19.99 -3.73
CA PRO A 114 0.45 -20.62 -3.58
C PRO A 114 1.54 -19.61 -3.26
N VAL A 115 2.42 -19.95 -2.32
CA VAL A 115 3.60 -19.17 -1.91
C VAL A 115 3.29 -17.84 -1.18
N ILE A 116 2.12 -17.21 -1.41
CA ILE A 116 1.76 -15.92 -0.79
C ILE A 116 1.72 -16.00 0.75
N ASN A 117 1.15 -17.06 1.32
CA ASN A 117 1.15 -17.24 2.79
C ASN A 117 2.58 -17.31 3.35
N ILE A 118 3.48 -18.02 2.66
CA ILE A 118 4.89 -18.16 3.07
C ILE A 118 5.59 -16.80 3.01
N CYS A 119 5.44 -16.07 1.90
CA CYS A 119 5.98 -14.72 1.77
C CYS A 119 5.43 -13.78 2.84
N ALA A 120 4.13 -13.81 3.08
CA ALA A 120 3.49 -12.98 4.09
C ALA A 120 3.99 -13.31 5.50
N TRP A 121 4.08 -14.59 5.83
CA TRP A 121 4.59 -15.05 7.12
C TRP A 121 6.06 -14.65 7.31
N VAL A 122 6.94 -14.93 6.35
CA VAL A 122 8.38 -14.70 6.52
C VAL A 122 8.74 -13.22 6.52
N LEU A 123 8.05 -12.40 5.72
CA LEU A 123 8.25 -10.95 5.60
C LEU A 123 7.41 -10.12 6.58
N ASP A 124 6.70 -10.78 7.52
CA ASP A 124 5.92 -10.13 8.58
C ASP A 124 4.82 -9.19 8.02
N PHE A 125 4.05 -9.69 7.04
CA PHE A 125 2.83 -9.01 6.57
C PHE A 125 1.66 -9.27 7.52
N PRO A 126 0.94 -8.22 7.95
CA PRO A 126 -0.25 -8.39 8.76
C PRO A 126 -1.41 -8.93 7.90
N ILE A 127 -1.97 -10.06 8.31
CA ILE A 127 -3.09 -10.75 7.64
C ILE A 127 -4.37 -10.49 8.44
N MET A 128 -5.42 -10.09 7.73
CA MET A 128 -6.70 -9.66 8.30
C MET A 128 -7.83 -10.59 7.86
N ARG A 129 -8.57 -11.15 8.81
CA ARG A 129 -9.78 -11.95 8.57
C ARG A 129 -11.03 -11.11 8.38
N ARG A 130 -11.04 -9.87 8.90
CA ARG A 130 -12.10 -8.86 8.74
C ARG A 130 -13.47 -9.36 9.22
N TYR A 131 -13.51 -9.83 10.46
CA TYR A 131 -14.72 -10.33 11.11
C TYR A 131 -15.89 -9.33 11.00
N THR A 132 -17.06 -9.87 10.71
CA THR A 132 -18.34 -9.15 10.63
C THR A 132 -18.92 -8.93 12.03
N GLN A 133 -19.97 -8.10 12.13
CA GLN A 133 -20.65 -7.91 13.43
C GLN A 133 -21.33 -9.18 13.89
N GLU A 134 -21.83 -9.97 12.94
CA GLU A 134 -22.42 -11.29 13.17
C GLU A 134 -21.37 -12.25 13.73
N ASP A 135 -20.18 -12.33 13.12
CA ASP A 135 -19.08 -13.18 13.63
C ASP A 135 -18.71 -12.83 15.09
N ILE A 136 -18.69 -11.54 15.42
CA ILE A 136 -18.31 -11.04 16.75
C ILE A 136 -19.43 -11.26 17.77
N LYS A 137 -20.69 -11.18 17.35
CA LYS A 137 -21.84 -11.45 18.23
C LYS A 137 -21.79 -12.87 18.77
N ASP A 138 -21.46 -13.83 17.91
CA ASP A 138 -21.38 -15.24 18.28
C ASP A 138 -20.07 -15.58 19.02
N ARG A 139 -19.01 -14.78 18.80
CA ARG A 139 -17.67 -14.97 19.39
C ARG A 139 -17.02 -13.62 19.76
N PRO A 140 -17.34 -13.06 20.95
CA PRO A 140 -16.88 -11.72 21.37
C PRO A 140 -15.35 -11.55 21.38
N GLU A 141 -14.60 -12.64 21.59
CA GLU A 141 -13.14 -12.67 21.57
C GLU A 141 -12.54 -12.32 20.19
N LEU A 142 -13.32 -12.41 19.11
CA LEU A 142 -12.86 -12.07 17.76
C LEU A 142 -12.76 -10.56 17.52
N LYS A 143 -13.39 -9.74 18.36
CA LYS A 143 -13.51 -8.29 18.18
C LYS A 143 -12.16 -7.59 17.93
N ASN A 144 -11.13 -7.97 18.68
CA ASN A 144 -9.80 -7.35 18.60
C ASN A 144 -8.75 -8.26 17.96
N ARG A 145 -9.08 -9.51 17.64
CA ARG A 145 -8.10 -10.53 17.21
C ARG A 145 -7.23 -10.11 16.03
N ASP A 146 -7.84 -9.49 15.02
CA ASP A 146 -7.12 -8.98 13.84
C ASP A 146 -6.18 -7.82 14.20
N PHE A 147 -6.61 -6.95 15.12
CA PHE A 147 -5.81 -5.83 15.60
C PHE A 147 -4.63 -6.32 16.42
N ASP A 148 -4.86 -7.23 17.36
CA ASP A 148 -3.82 -7.80 18.23
C ASP A 148 -2.75 -8.54 17.42
N TYR A 149 -3.17 -9.37 16.46
CA TYR A 149 -2.25 -10.08 15.57
C TYR A 149 -1.40 -9.13 14.73
N ALA A 150 -2.03 -8.12 14.13
CA ALA A 150 -1.30 -7.15 13.32
C ALA A 150 -0.36 -6.29 14.15
N HIS A 151 -0.75 -5.93 15.38
CA HIS A 151 0.11 -5.24 16.32
C HIS A 151 1.32 -6.08 16.68
N GLU A 152 1.13 -7.36 16.99
CA GLU A 152 2.23 -8.31 17.21
C GLU A 152 3.18 -8.35 16.01
N VAL A 153 2.65 -8.59 14.80
CA VAL A 153 3.44 -8.74 13.57
C VAL A 153 4.21 -7.47 13.21
N LEU A 154 3.59 -6.29 13.32
CA LEU A 154 4.21 -5.02 12.97
C LEU A 154 5.16 -4.52 14.07
N SER A 155 4.99 -4.93 15.32
CA SER A 155 5.89 -4.56 16.42
C SER A 155 7.11 -5.48 16.53
N ARG A 156 7.11 -6.63 15.84
CA ARG A 156 8.29 -7.51 15.75
C ARG A 156 9.45 -6.75 15.10
N ASN A 157 10.62 -6.87 15.73
CA ASN A 157 11.88 -6.29 15.26
C ASN A 157 11.80 -4.75 15.06
N PRO A 158 11.64 -3.99 16.17
CA PRO A 158 11.49 -2.54 16.13
C PRO A 158 12.67 -1.82 15.46
N GLU A 159 13.86 -2.42 15.47
CA GLU A 159 15.09 -1.90 14.87
C GLU A 159 15.11 -1.92 13.34
N ARG A 160 14.16 -2.62 12.71
CA ARG A 160 14.10 -2.75 11.25
C ARG A 160 13.21 -1.70 10.63
N GLN A 161 13.60 -1.26 9.44
CA GLN A 161 12.79 -0.42 8.57
C GLN A 161 11.43 -1.06 8.33
N CYS A 162 10.37 -0.27 8.42
CA CYS A 162 9.02 -0.76 8.20
C CYS A 162 8.20 0.27 7.43
N VAL A 163 7.74 -0.10 6.24
CA VAL A 163 6.79 0.71 5.47
C VAL A 163 5.45 0.02 5.47
N VAL A 164 4.42 0.68 5.99
CA VAL A 164 3.04 0.18 5.95
C VAL A 164 2.22 1.06 5.03
N VAL A 165 1.70 0.46 3.95
CA VAL A 165 0.81 1.11 2.99
C VAL A 165 -0.63 0.83 3.37
N ASN A 166 -1.37 1.89 3.63
CA ASN A 166 -2.78 1.86 3.94
C ASN A 166 -3.61 2.45 2.81
N TYR A 167 -4.34 1.58 2.12
CA TYR A 167 -5.43 1.96 1.24
C TYR A 167 -6.71 2.12 2.05
N ALA A 168 -6.92 3.30 2.63
CA ALA A 168 -7.97 3.49 3.65
C ALA A 168 -9.40 3.27 3.10
N GLU A 169 -9.60 3.39 1.79
CA GLU A 169 -10.86 3.04 1.12
C GLU A 169 -11.25 1.56 1.32
N GLY A 170 -10.26 0.70 1.59
CA GLY A 170 -10.42 -0.75 1.84
C GLY A 170 -10.79 -1.56 0.60
N THR A 171 -10.98 -0.92 -0.54
CA THR A 171 -11.29 -1.54 -1.84
C THR A 171 -10.96 -0.56 -2.96
N ARG A 172 -10.76 -1.09 -4.18
CA ARG A 172 -10.53 -0.28 -5.37
C ARG A 172 -11.78 0.53 -5.72
N PHE A 173 -11.57 1.80 -6.05
CA PHE A 173 -12.56 2.72 -6.56
C PHE A 173 -13.23 2.15 -7.82
N THR A 174 -14.56 2.22 -7.85
CA THR A 174 -15.37 2.09 -9.06
C THR A 174 -16.54 3.06 -8.98
N PRO A 175 -17.06 3.58 -10.11
CA PRO A 175 -18.24 4.46 -10.10
C PRO A 175 -19.45 3.84 -9.39
N GLU A 176 -19.61 2.52 -9.50
CA GLU A 176 -20.68 1.77 -8.83
C GLU A 176 -20.52 1.81 -7.30
N LYS A 177 -19.33 1.51 -6.77
CA LYS A 177 -19.06 1.56 -5.33
C LYS A 177 -19.14 2.97 -4.78
N HIS A 178 -18.70 3.95 -5.56
CA HIS A 178 -18.78 5.37 -5.22
C HIS A 178 -20.23 5.80 -5.00
N ARG A 179 -21.11 5.50 -5.96
CA ARG A 179 -22.56 5.71 -5.84
C ARG A 179 -23.16 4.96 -4.66
N LYS A 180 -22.86 3.67 -4.51
CA LYS A 180 -23.39 2.82 -3.43
C LYS A 180 -23.00 3.34 -2.04
N ASN A 181 -21.75 3.78 -1.88
CA ASN A 181 -21.24 4.29 -0.60
C ASN A 181 -21.59 5.77 -0.34
N ARG A 182 -22.20 6.45 -1.32
CA ARG A 182 -22.52 7.89 -1.29
C ARG A 182 -21.29 8.70 -0.87
N SER A 183 -20.17 8.50 -1.56
CA SER A 183 -18.94 9.20 -1.22
C SER A 183 -19.10 10.71 -1.44
N PRO A 184 -18.65 11.57 -0.50
CA PRO A 184 -18.71 13.02 -0.68
C PRO A 184 -17.61 13.55 -1.60
N TYR A 185 -16.60 12.73 -1.89
CA TYR A 185 -15.45 13.06 -2.73
C TYR A 185 -15.75 12.74 -4.19
N LYS A 186 -15.22 13.50 -5.15
CA LYS A 186 -15.49 13.32 -6.59
C LYS A 186 -14.81 12.07 -7.15
N HIS A 187 -13.58 11.80 -6.72
CA HIS A 187 -12.67 10.80 -7.28
C HIS A 187 -12.33 9.66 -6.32
N LEU A 188 -12.80 9.71 -5.08
CA LEU A 188 -12.42 8.77 -4.01
C LEU A 188 -13.63 8.13 -3.33
N LEU A 189 -13.45 6.92 -2.77
CA LEU A 189 -14.37 6.38 -1.77
C LEU A 189 -14.10 6.98 -0.38
N LYS A 190 -15.06 6.81 0.54
CA LYS A 190 -14.89 7.20 1.94
C LYS A 190 -13.74 6.42 2.58
N PRO A 191 -12.80 7.08 3.27
CA PRO A 191 -11.76 6.38 4.01
C PRO A 191 -12.33 5.69 5.25
N LYS A 192 -11.76 4.54 5.60
CA LYS A 192 -11.93 3.88 6.88
C LYS A 192 -10.77 4.25 7.79
N VAL A 193 -11.05 4.44 9.07
CA VAL A 193 -10.04 4.90 10.05
C VAL A 193 -9.28 3.77 10.73
N GLY A 194 -9.86 2.57 10.82
CA GLY A 194 -9.29 1.49 11.63
C GLY A 194 -7.92 1.00 11.17
N GLY A 195 -7.72 0.86 9.85
CA GLY A 195 -6.41 0.48 9.31
C GLY A 195 -5.32 1.54 9.55
N PRO A 196 -5.55 2.81 9.17
CA PRO A 196 -4.60 3.89 9.46
C PRO A 196 -4.28 4.03 10.95
N GLN A 197 -5.30 3.96 11.81
CA GLN A 197 -5.14 4.04 13.27
C GLN A 197 -4.26 2.91 13.79
N LEU A 198 -4.57 1.65 13.44
CA LEU A 198 -3.76 0.50 13.84
C LEU A 198 -2.30 0.63 13.38
N ALA A 199 -2.06 1.01 12.12
CA ALA A 199 -0.70 1.17 11.63
C ALA A 199 0.06 2.27 12.37
N LEU A 200 -0.61 3.38 12.70
CA LEU A 200 -0.04 4.45 13.51
C LEU A 200 0.26 3.98 14.94
N ASP A 201 -0.66 3.26 15.57
CA ASP A 201 -0.49 2.71 16.92
C ASP A 201 0.73 1.78 16.99
N CYS A 202 0.95 0.94 15.96
CA CYS A 202 2.08 0.01 15.91
C CYS A 202 3.43 0.70 15.66
N LEU A 203 3.45 1.81 14.92
CA LEU A 203 4.68 2.37 14.39
C LEU A 203 5.09 3.70 15.03
N ARG A 204 4.20 4.41 15.73
CA ARG A 204 4.44 5.79 16.21
C ARG A 204 5.76 6.02 16.92
N GLY A 205 6.24 5.06 17.72
CA GLY A 205 7.50 5.18 18.46
C GLY A 205 8.75 5.15 17.57
N ARG A 206 8.62 4.87 16.28
CA ARG A 206 9.71 4.71 15.32
C ARG A 206 9.40 5.23 13.91
N LEU A 207 8.33 6.02 13.74
CA LEU A 207 7.98 6.58 12.43
C LEU A 207 8.93 7.73 12.07
N ASP A 208 9.56 7.64 10.91
CA ASP A 208 10.28 8.77 10.29
C ASP A 208 9.31 9.73 9.59
N GLY A 209 8.08 9.29 9.33
CA GLY A 209 7.02 10.15 8.82
C GLY A 209 5.73 9.43 8.46
N ILE A 210 4.66 10.21 8.37
CA ILE A 210 3.41 9.81 7.73
C ILE A 210 3.39 10.46 6.36
N VAL A 211 3.08 9.69 5.31
CA VAL A 211 3.16 10.14 3.93
C VAL A 211 1.82 9.94 3.24
N ASP A 212 1.30 11.00 2.65
CA ASP A 212 0.18 10.95 1.72
C ASP A 212 0.69 10.71 0.30
N ILE A 213 0.25 9.62 -0.34
CA ILE A 213 0.52 9.34 -1.76
C ILE A 213 -0.77 9.45 -2.54
N THR A 214 -0.82 10.38 -3.49
CA THR A 214 -1.97 10.62 -4.35
C THR A 214 -1.67 10.10 -5.75
N LEU A 215 -2.48 9.14 -6.21
CA LEU A 215 -2.34 8.47 -7.49
C LEU A 215 -3.46 8.90 -8.44
N ALA A 216 -3.09 9.32 -9.66
CA ALA A 216 -4.03 9.60 -10.74
C ALA A 216 -3.57 8.98 -12.07
N TYR A 217 -4.54 8.52 -12.85
CA TYR A 217 -4.33 7.83 -14.12
C TYR A 217 -5.20 8.45 -15.22
N PRO A 218 -4.89 9.67 -15.69
CA PRO A 218 -5.73 10.38 -16.65
C PRO A 218 -5.86 9.60 -17.97
N GLY A 219 -7.05 9.61 -18.55
CA GLY A 219 -7.31 9.09 -19.89
C GLY A 219 -7.27 7.56 -20.05
N ALA A 220 -7.23 6.76 -18.97
CA ALA A 220 -7.16 5.30 -19.10
C ALA A 220 -7.98 4.52 -18.07
N LYS A 221 -8.61 3.44 -18.56
CA LYS A 221 -8.96 2.31 -17.69
C LYS A 221 -7.67 1.64 -17.23
N VAL A 222 -7.52 1.41 -15.94
CA VAL A 222 -6.24 1.01 -15.35
C VAL A 222 -6.24 -0.48 -15.00
N SER A 223 -5.30 -1.23 -15.56
CA SER A 223 -5.02 -2.62 -15.17
C SER A 223 -3.57 -2.99 -15.44
N VAL A 224 -3.08 -4.05 -14.79
CA VAL A 224 -1.72 -4.57 -15.01
C VAL A 224 -1.50 -4.90 -16.48
N TRP A 225 -2.47 -5.56 -17.14
CA TRP A 225 -2.41 -5.84 -18.58
C TRP A 225 -2.25 -4.56 -19.42
N ARG A 226 -3.08 -3.55 -19.16
CA ARG A 226 -3.03 -2.30 -19.92
C ARG A 226 -1.73 -1.54 -19.69
N LEU A 227 -1.21 -1.54 -18.46
CA LEU A 227 0.09 -0.97 -18.16
C LEU A 227 1.20 -1.70 -18.93
N MET A 228 1.29 -3.02 -18.83
CA MET A 228 2.31 -3.83 -19.53
C MET A 228 2.22 -3.69 -21.06
N ALA A 229 1.01 -3.44 -21.58
CA ALA A 229 0.76 -3.16 -22.98
C ALA A 229 1.07 -1.72 -23.42
N GLY A 230 1.50 -0.83 -22.53
CA GLY A 230 1.72 0.60 -22.84
C GLY A 230 0.43 1.36 -23.15
N ARG A 231 -0.71 0.91 -22.61
CA ARG A 231 -2.05 1.50 -22.80
C ARG A 231 -2.52 2.31 -21.60
N VAL A 232 -1.59 2.65 -20.71
CA VAL A 232 -1.76 3.63 -19.64
C VAL A 232 -0.78 4.75 -19.99
N PRO A 233 -1.22 5.79 -20.70
CA PRO A 233 -0.31 6.74 -21.34
C PRO A 233 0.44 7.60 -20.32
N LYS A 234 -0.19 7.87 -19.17
CA LYS A 234 0.34 8.73 -18.12
C LYS A 234 -0.02 8.18 -16.75
N VAL A 235 0.96 8.19 -15.84
CA VAL A 235 0.80 7.88 -14.42
C VAL A 235 1.31 9.08 -13.64
N MET A 236 0.44 9.66 -12.83
CA MET A 236 0.76 10.83 -12.03
C MET A 236 0.74 10.45 -10.55
N ILE A 237 1.81 10.82 -9.85
CA ILE A 237 2.00 10.53 -8.43
C ILE A 237 2.40 11.82 -7.72
N HIS A 238 1.66 12.18 -6.68
CA HIS A 238 2.05 13.25 -5.77
C HIS A 238 2.35 12.66 -4.38
N VAL A 239 3.46 13.08 -3.80
CA VAL A 239 3.95 12.62 -2.49
C VAL A 239 4.00 13.81 -1.55
N GLU A 240 3.34 13.72 -0.41
CA GLU A 240 3.33 14.78 0.61
C GLU A 240 3.59 14.16 1.99
N ARG A 241 4.62 14.62 2.69
CA ARG A 241 4.81 14.30 4.11
C ARG A 241 3.79 15.07 4.93
N ILE A 242 3.03 14.37 5.74
CA ILE A 242 1.99 14.94 6.59
C ILE A 242 2.39 14.88 8.05
N ARG A 243 2.24 16.00 8.76
CA ARG A 243 2.44 16.06 10.20
C ARG A 243 1.21 15.49 10.91
N LEU A 244 1.45 14.66 11.92
CA LEU A 244 0.40 14.24 12.84
C LEU A 244 -0.04 15.46 13.67
N PRO A 245 -1.33 15.84 13.66
CA PRO A 245 -1.82 16.96 14.45
C PRO A 245 -1.58 16.74 15.94
N ASP A 246 -1.33 17.84 16.64
CA ASP A 246 -1.21 17.81 18.10
C ASP A 246 -2.52 17.28 18.71
N GLY A 247 -2.42 16.41 19.72
CA GLY A 247 -3.55 15.73 20.35
C GLY A 247 -3.97 14.40 19.70
N LEU A 248 -3.36 13.99 18.58
CA LEU A 248 -3.58 12.68 17.95
C LEU A 248 -2.39 11.71 18.13
N GLU A 249 -1.49 12.01 19.05
CA GLU A 249 -0.27 11.22 19.32
C GLU A 249 -0.58 9.91 20.05
N LYS A 250 -1.71 9.87 20.78
CA LYS A 250 -2.16 8.71 21.54
C LYS A 250 -3.19 7.91 20.76
N THR A 251 -3.45 6.70 21.22
CA THR A 251 -4.48 5.85 20.63
C THR A 251 -5.82 6.38 21.13
N PRO A 252 -6.79 6.68 20.25
CA PRO A 252 -8.11 7.10 20.69
C PRO A 252 -8.77 6.10 21.64
N GLU A 253 -9.13 6.54 22.85
CA GLU A 253 -9.83 5.74 23.86
C GLU A 253 -11.29 6.19 24.01
N THR A 254 -11.58 7.44 23.68
CA THR A 254 -12.91 8.05 23.75
C THR A 254 -13.54 8.23 22.36
N LEU A 255 -14.87 8.35 22.33
CA LEU A 255 -15.60 8.66 21.09
C LEU A 255 -15.19 10.03 20.52
N THR A 256 -14.83 10.98 21.37
CA THR A 256 -14.39 12.33 20.95
C THR A 256 -13.05 12.27 20.23
N GLU A 257 -12.08 11.55 20.78
CA GLU A 257 -10.77 11.33 20.14
C GLU A 257 -10.90 10.57 18.82
N LEU A 258 -11.76 9.54 18.78
CA LEU A 258 -12.00 8.79 17.54
C LEU A 258 -12.64 9.67 16.46
N LYS A 259 -13.55 10.58 16.85
CA LYS A 259 -14.12 11.58 15.94
C LYS A 259 -13.05 12.56 15.44
N ALA A 260 -12.15 13.03 16.31
CA ALA A 260 -11.05 13.90 15.92
C ALA A 260 -10.11 13.21 14.92
N PHE A 261 -9.69 11.97 15.19
CA PHE A 261 -8.87 11.18 14.27
C PHE A 261 -9.57 10.96 12.92
N ARG A 262 -10.87 10.64 12.94
CA ARG A 262 -11.68 10.52 11.71
C ARG A 262 -11.76 11.84 10.94
N GLY A 263 -11.91 12.96 11.64
CA GLY A 263 -11.90 14.30 11.05
C GLY A 263 -10.58 14.58 10.34
N TRP A 264 -9.45 14.26 10.98
CA TRP A 264 -8.13 14.39 10.38
C TRP A 264 -7.95 13.53 9.11
N ILE A 265 -8.30 12.24 9.17
CA ILE A 265 -8.25 11.36 7.99
C ILE A 265 -9.15 11.89 6.85
N ASN A 266 -10.34 12.39 7.17
CA ASN A 266 -11.22 13.02 6.17
C ASN A 266 -10.62 14.29 5.58
N SER A 267 -9.89 15.09 6.37
CA SER A 267 -9.21 16.29 5.86
C SER A 267 -8.11 15.94 4.86
N ILE A 268 -7.37 14.85 5.09
CA ILE A 268 -6.38 14.31 4.14
C ILE A 268 -7.10 13.87 2.86
N TRP A 269 -8.21 13.15 2.98
CA TRP A 269 -8.99 12.71 1.82
C TRP A 269 -9.57 13.87 1.00
N ALA A 270 -10.03 14.95 1.65
CA ALA A 270 -10.52 16.13 0.96
C ALA A 270 -9.40 16.81 0.14
N LYS A 271 -8.21 16.98 0.73
CA LYS A 271 -7.03 17.51 0.03
C LYS A 271 -6.61 16.60 -1.13
N LYS A 272 -6.61 15.28 -0.91
CA LYS A 272 -6.29 14.27 -1.92
C LYS A 272 -7.26 14.31 -3.10
N ASP A 273 -8.56 14.43 -2.85
CA ASP A 273 -9.57 14.51 -3.90
C ASP A 273 -9.40 15.76 -4.77
N ALA A 274 -9.19 16.92 -4.14
CA ALA A 274 -8.89 18.17 -4.84
C ALA A 274 -7.60 18.07 -5.66
N ARG A 275 -6.57 17.40 -5.12
CA ARG A 275 -5.31 17.17 -5.82
C ARG A 275 -5.48 16.29 -7.05
N ILE A 276 -6.28 15.23 -6.97
CA ILE A 276 -6.59 14.37 -8.13
C ILE A 276 -7.27 15.20 -9.22
N ASP A 277 -8.20 16.08 -8.85
CA ASP A 277 -8.89 16.96 -9.81
C ASP A 277 -7.90 17.88 -10.53
N GLN A 278 -6.98 18.52 -9.79
CA GLN A 278 -5.91 19.35 -10.36
C GLN A 278 -5.03 18.54 -11.33
N MET A 279 -4.51 17.39 -10.89
CA MET A 279 -3.63 16.54 -11.71
C MET A 279 -4.30 16.12 -13.04
N ILE A 280 -5.60 15.81 -13.00
CA ILE A 280 -6.37 15.42 -14.19
C ILE A 280 -6.63 16.63 -15.10
N ASN A 281 -7.02 17.78 -14.53
CA ASN A 281 -7.38 18.97 -15.30
C ASN A 281 -6.16 19.64 -15.96
N ASP A 282 -5.03 19.75 -15.25
CA ASP A 282 -3.79 20.33 -15.80
C ASP A 282 -3.28 19.52 -16.99
N THR A 283 -3.52 18.21 -16.99
CA THR A 283 -3.22 17.34 -18.15
C THR A 283 -4.08 17.72 -19.37
N GLN A 284 -5.38 17.97 -19.19
CA GLN A 284 -6.27 18.34 -20.31
C GLN A 284 -5.91 19.70 -20.92
N VAL A 285 -5.38 20.62 -20.13
CA VAL A 285 -4.91 21.93 -20.62
C VAL A 285 -3.65 21.75 -21.48
N ASN A 286 -2.67 21.00 -20.98
CA ASN A 286 -1.40 20.78 -21.68
C ASN A 286 -1.55 19.95 -22.97
N ASP A 287 -2.49 19.01 -23.01
CA ASP A 287 -2.80 18.22 -24.22
C ASP A 287 -3.51 19.06 -25.31
N ARG A 288 -4.17 20.18 -24.96
CA ARG A 288 -4.81 21.10 -25.92
C ARG A 288 -3.87 22.16 -26.50
N THR A 289 -2.74 22.40 -25.84
CA THR A 289 -1.73 23.38 -26.26
C THR A 289 -0.53 22.76 -26.97
N SER A 290 -0.54 21.43 -27.15
CA SER A 290 0.48 20.73 -27.94
C SER A 290 0.10 20.81 -29.44
N PRO A 291 0.98 21.34 -30.31
CA PRO A 291 0.70 21.58 -31.74
C PRO A 291 0.49 20.30 -32.56
#